data_AF-A0A953UZ77-F1
#
_entry.id   AF-A0A953UZ77-F1
#
_cell.length_a   1.000
_cell.length_b   1.000
_cell.length_c   1.000
_cell.angle_alpha   90.00
_cell.angle_beta   90.00
_cell.angle_gamma   90.00
#
_symmetry.space_group_name_H-M   'P 1'
#
loop_
_entity.id
_entity.type
_entity.pdbx_description
1 polymer ?
#
loop_
_entity_poly.entity_id
_entity_poly.type
_entity_poly.pdbx_seq_one_letter_code
_entity_poly.pdbx_strand_id
1 'polypeptide(L)'
;MTWAKAFLAVLALVCAAAPLVSAQSVAFSPNQGESDGVSAGGKWMEFHSEDKMTGAKNVRFELLSDNYLREDPDYKPRIQFVCTNGKYTAADFNPGIRLGPPNRPGFWGQPQMEVMVRVDDTHSYHGWNWIRNRFLSMDKGTTRELIGAHIFKVQIRGRNGPEIAEFSPAGLDLARVKQACDLTPKRPSKD
;
A
#
# COMPACT_ATOMS: atom_id res chain seq x y z
N MET A 1 -42.76 37.18 -60.59
CA MET A 1 -43.30 37.63 -59.28
C MET A 1 -43.25 36.45 -58.33
N THR A 2 -42.33 36.55 -57.36
CA THR A 2 -42.40 36.05 -55.96
C THR A 2 -42.67 34.52 -55.77
N TRP A 3 -41.91 33.73 -55.01
CA TRP A 3 -41.55 33.87 -53.60
C TRP A 3 -40.28 33.04 -53.26
N ALA A 4 -39.47 33.58 -52.35
CA ALA A 4 -38.34 32.94 -51.70
C ALA A 4 -38.76 32.20 -50.41
N LYS A 5 -37.79 31.47 -49.83
CA LYS A 5 -37.71 30.83 -48.49
C LYS A 5 -38.06 29.33 -48.53
N ALA A 6 -37.29 28.40 -47.96
CA ALA A 6 -36.59 28.50 -46.69
C ALA A 6 -35.28 27.71 -46.64
N PHE A 7 -34.31 28.32 -45.95
CA PHE A 7 -33.16 27.70 -45.32
C PHE A 7 -33.61 26.74 -44.20
N LEU A 8 -32.87 25.64 -43.98
CA LEU A 8 -32.19 25.40 -42.70
C LEU A 8 -31.34 24.12 -42.76
N ALA A 9 -30.09 24.31 -42.37
CA ALA A 9 -28.99 23.37 -42.38
C ALA A 9 -29.19 22.23 -41.37
N VAL A 10 -28.94 21.00 -41.82
CA VAL A 10 -28.75 19.83 -40.95
C VAL A 10 -27.31 19.86 -40.45
N LEU A 11 -27.09 20.40 -39.25
CA LEU A 11 -25.82 20.32 -38.55
C LEU A 11 -25.68 18.91 -37.96
N ALA A 12 -24.96 18.03 -38.65
CA ALA A 12 -24.64 16.69 -38.17
C ALA A 12 -23.74 16.78 -36.92
N LEU A 13 -24.32 16.49 -35.76
CA LEU A 13 -23.64 16.42 -34.47
C LEU A 13 -22.77 15.14 -34.46
N VAL A 14 -21.50 15.25 -34.83
CA VAL A 14 -20.52 14.16 -34.68
C VAL A 14 -20.12 14.11 -33.21
N CYS A 15 -20.63 13.11 -32.48
CA CYS A 15 -20.19 12.79 -31.12
C CYS A 15 -18.70 12.43 -31.15
N ALA A 16 -17.85 13.35 -30.71
CA ALA A 16 -16.46 13.07 -30.40
C ALA A 16 -16.42 12.16 -29.15
N ALA A 17 -16.23 10.85 -29.35
CA ALA A 17 -15.83 9.95 -28.29
C ALA A 17 -14.38 10.29 -27.91
N ALA A 18 -14.19 11.15 -26.92
CA ALA A 18 -12.89 11.34 -26.32
C ALA A 18 -12.52 10.06 -25.56
N PRO A 19 -11.37 9.40 -25.86
CA PRO A 19 -10.88 8.35 -24.98
C PRO A 19 -10.55 8.99 -23.63
N LEU A 20 -11.17 8.49 -22.56
CA LEU A 20 -10.74 8.75 -21.19
C LEU A 20 -9.33 8.19 -21.04
N VAL A 21 -8.32 9.04 -21.27
CA VAL A 21 -6.95 8.76 -20.85
C VAL A 21 -7.01 8.71 -19.33
N SER A 22 -7.10 7.50 -18.78
CA SER A 22 -6.85 7.27 -17.37
C SER A 22 -5.44 7.77 -17.10
N ALA A 23 -5.32 8.88 -16.36
CA ALA A 23 -4.03 9.34 -15.86
C ALA A 23 -3.41 8.19 -15.06
N GLN A 24 -2.49 7.46 -15.68
CA GLN A 24 -1.69 6.48 -14.95
C GLN A 24 -0.80 7.31 -14.02
N SER A 25 -1.15 7.33 -12.75
CA SER A 25 -0.33 7.95 -11.72
C SER A 25 0.98 7.17 -11.63
N VAL A 26 2.03 7.68 -12.28
CA VAL A 26 3.40 7.18 -12.12
C VAL A 26 3.87 7.62 -10.74
N ALA A 27 4.17 6.68 -9.87
CA ALA A 27 4.78 6.96 -8.57
C ALA A 27 6.30 6.91 -8.74
N PHE A 28 6.99 8.04 -8.61
CA PHE A 28 8.45 8.06 -8.68
C PHE A 28 9.06 7.26 -7.54
N SER A 29 10.05 6.41 -7.84
CA SER A 29 10.77 5.70 -6.78
C SER A 29 11.70 6.64 -6.02
N PRO A 30 11.67 6.64 -4.67
CA PRO A 30 12.66 7.34 -3.87
C PRO A 30 13.99 6.58 -3.74
N ASN A 31 14.07 5.32 -4.18
CA ASN A 31 15.23 4.46 -3.98
C ASN A 31 16.12 4.43 -5.23
N GLN A 32 17.43 4.62 -5.04
CA GLN A 32 18.36 4.55 -6.17
C GLN A 32 18.42 3.14 -6.78
N GLY A 33 18.30 3.06 -8.11
CA GLY A 33 18.35 1.80 -8.85
C GLY A 33 17.04 1.02 -8.85
N GLU A 34 15.97 1.59 -8.29
CA GLU A 34 14.62 1.08 -8.39
C GLU A 34 13.88 1.80 -9.52
N SER A 35 13.07 1.05 -10.27
CA SER A 35 12.21 1.59 -11.32
C SER A 35 11.11 2.45 -10.73
N ASP A 36 10.56 3.36 -11.53
CA ASP A 36 9.29 4.00 -11.17
C ASP A 36 8.19 2.96 -10.95
N GLY A 37 7.24 3.33 -10.09
CA GLY A 37 6.15 2.47 -9.66
C GLY A 37 5.14 2.24 -10.78
N VAL A 38 4.75 0.99 -10.96
CA VAL A 38 3.65 0.56 -11.81
C VAL A 38 2.47 0.11 -10.95
N SER A 39 1.24 0.20 -11.45
CA SER A 39 0.09 -0.27 -10.69
C SER A 39 0.12 -1.80 -10.52
N ALA A 40 -0.08 -2.26 -9.29
CA ALA A 40 -0.31 -3.67 -8.95
C ALA A 40 -1.81 -3.96 -8.72
N GLY A 41 -2.70 -3.06 -9.14
CA GLY A 41 -4.14 -3.14 -8.91
C GLY A 41 -4.59 -2.41 -7.64
N GLY A 42 -5.82 -1.90 -7.66
CA GLY A 42 -6.35 -1.05 -6.57
C GLY A 42 -5.47 0.19 -6.34
N LYS A 43 -5.13 0.45 -5.07
CA LYS A 43 -4.21 1.54 -4.67
C LYS A 43 -2.74 1.08 -4.54
N TRP A 44 -2.43 -0.14 -4.98
CA TRP A 44 -1.09 -0.69 -4.84
C TRP A 44 -0.17 -0.29 -5.97
N MET A 45 1.06 0.04 -5.60
CA MET A 45 2.16 0.26 -6.53
C MET A 45 3.20 -0.85 -6.36
N GLU A 46 3.79 -1.26 -7.47
CA GLU A 46 4.87 -2.24 -7.57
C GLU A 46 6.12 -1.55 -8.13
N PHE A 47 7.26 -1.79 -7.51
CA PHE A 47 8.54 -1.23 -7.89
C PHE A 47 9.56 -2.36 -8.04
N HIS A 48 10.42 -2.28 -9.06
CA HIS A 48 11.41 -3.30 -9.36
C HIS A 48 12.82 -2.76 -9.18
N SER A 49 13.70 -3.55 -8.61
CA SER A 49 15.13 -3.24 -8.56
C SER A 49 15.98 -4.49 -8.70
N GLU A 50 17.25 -4.30 -9.02
CA GLU A 50 18.24 -5.36 -9.04
C GLU A 50 19.42 -4.95 -8.16
N ASP A 51 19.78 -5.82 -7.21
CA ASP A 51 20.95 -5.61 -6.38
C ASP A 51 22.22 -5.70 -7.24
N LYS A 52 22.97 -4.60 -7.34
CA LYS A 52 24.13 -4.50 -8.23
C LYS A 52 25.28 -5.44 -7.89
N MET A 53 25.36 -5.91 -6.65
CA MET A 53 26.45 -6.78 -6.19
C MET A 53 26.13 -8.26 -6.40
N THR A 54 24.87 -8.64 -6.19
CA THR A 54 24.43 -10.05 -6.16
C THR A 54 23.57 -10.45 -7.35
N GLY A 55 23.07 -9.48 -8.13
CA GLY A 55 22.08 -9.71 -9.19
C GLY A 55 20.70 -10.11 -8.66
N ALA A 56 20.46 -9.97 -7.35
CA ALA A 56 19.19 -10.36 -6.76
C ALA A 56 18.07 -9.43 -7.23
N LYS A 57 16.99 -10.02 -7.74
CA LYS A 57 15.82 -9.28 -8.22
C LYS A 57 14.91 -8.98 -7.04
N ASN A 58 14.62 -7.71 -6.84
CA ASN A 58 13.73 -7.24 -5.79
C ASN A 58 12.46 -6.66 -6.38
N VAL A 59 11.33 -6.99 -5.75
CA VAL A 59 10.02 -6.43 -6.05
C VAL A 59 9.45 -5.90 -4.75
N ARG A 60 9.06 -4.63 -4.75
CA ARG A 60 8.47 -3.96 -3.60
C ARG A 60 7.04 -3.56 -3.95
N PHE A 61 6.09 -4.01 -3.14
CA PHE A 61 4.72 -3.55 -3.19
C PHE A 61 4.52 -2.49 -2.13
N GLU A 62 3.80 -1.42 -2.45
CA GLU A 62 3.51 -0.30 -1.56
C GLU A 62 2.02 0.03 -1.58
N LEU A 63 1.48 0.27 -0.39
CA LEU A 63 0.14 0.81 -0.17
C LEU A 63 0.23 2.04 0.73
N LEU A 64 -0.21 3.17 0.20
CA LEU A 64 -0.37 4.41 0.98
C LEU A 64 -1.69 4.39 1.75
N SER A 65 -1.69 5.05 2.90
CA SER A 65 -2.90 5.22 3.70
C SER A 65 -3.91 6.16 3.06
N ASP A 66 -5.15 5.99 3.50
CA ASP A 66 -6.29 6.82 3.13
C ASP A 66 -6.30 8.14 3.91
N ASN A 67 -5.67 8.17 5.08
CA ASN A 67 -5.59 9.34 5.97
C ASN A 67 -4.14 9.71 6.32
N TYR A 68 -3.97 10.93 6.80
CA TYR A 68 -2.74 11.41 7.44
C TYR A 68 -2.83 11.22 8.96
N LEU A 69 -1.69 11.10 9.60
CA LEU A 69 -1.60 11.10 11.06
C LEU A 69 -1.51 12.54 11.56
N ARG A 70 -1.91 12.76 12.81
CA ARG A 70 -1.99 14.12 13.39
C ARG A 70 -0.61 14.73 13.58
N GLU A 71 0.38 13.92 13.95
CA GLU A 71 1.74 14.40 14.23
C GLU A 71 2.52 14.79 12.96
N ASP A 72 2.17 14.24 11.79
CA ASP A 72 2.74 14.63 10.50
C ASP A 72 1.63 14.67 9.43
N PRO A 73 1.03 15.85 9.18
CA PRO A 73 -0.04 16.01 8.22
C PRO A 73 0.43 16.02 6.76
N ASP A 74 1.74 16.04 6.50
CA ASP A 74 2.31 16.10 5.15
C ASP A 74 2.77 14.72 4.65
N TYR A 75 2.98 13.77 5.56
CA TYR A 75 3.36 12.40 5.25
C TYR A 75 2.17 11.43 5.35
N LYS A 76 1.94 10.65 4.28
CA LYS A 76 1.00 9.52 4.33
C LYS A 76 1.69 8.26 4.86
N PRO A 77 1.20 7.67 5.96
CA PRO A 77 1.57 6.32 6.35
C PRO A 77 1.59 5.36 5.17
N ARG A 78 2.56 4.45 5.17
CA ARG A 78 2.69 3.45 4.11
C ARG A 78 2.97 2.09 4.68
N ILE A 79 2.41 1.08 4.05
CA ILE A 79 2.82 -0.30 4.22
C ILE A 79 3.54 -0.72 2.95
N GLN A 80 4.68 -1.37 3.11
CA GLN A 80 5.42 -1.96 2.01
C GLN A 80 5.80 -3.40 2.33
N PHE A 81 5.86 -4.25 1.32
CA PHE A 81 6.51 -5.55 1.46
C PHE A 81 7.43 -5.82 0.28
N VAL A 82 8.56 -6.46 0.57
CA VAL A 82 9.64 -6.71 -0.37
C VAL A 82 9.81 -8.20 -0.57
N CYS A 83 10.05 -8.55 -1.82
CA CYS A 83 10.27 -9.89 -2.27
C CYS A 83 11.58 -9.94 -3.03
N THR A 84 12.43 -10.92 -2.71
CA THR A 84 13.74 -11.10 -3.31
C THR A 84 13.77 -12.46 -4.00
N ASN A 85 14.16 -12.49 -5.27
CA ASN A 85 14.27 -13.71 -6.08
C ASN A 85 13.00 -14.58 -6.04
N GLY A 86 11.82 -13.96 -6.15
CA GLY A 86 10.54 -14.68 -6.18
C GLY A 86 10.02 -15.08 -4.80
N LYS A 87 10.64 -14.65 -3.70
CA LYS A 87 10.27 -15.02 -2.33
C LYS A 87 10.04 -13.81 -1.46
N TYR A 88 8.99 -13.84 -0.64
CA TYR A 88 8.74 -12.85 0.41
C TYR A 88 9.91 -12.75 1.38
N THR A 89 10.38 -11.52 1.62
CA THR A 89 11.50 -11.23 2.52
C THR A 89 11.02 -10.53 3.79
N ALA A 90 10.33 -9.40 3.65
CA ALA A 90 9.91 -8.57 4.79
C ALA A 90 8.72 -7.68 4.44
N ALA A 91 8.05 -7.18 5.47
CA ALA A 91 7.03 -6.14 5.36
C ALA A 91 7.21 -5.11 6.47
N ASP A 92 7.02 -3.85 6.13
CA ASP A 92 7.22 -2.73 7.04
C ASP A 92 6.02 -1.78 6.98
N PHE A 93 5.58 -1.32 8.14
CA PHE A 93 4.67 -0.21 8.31
C PHE A 93 5.45 1.03 8.76
N ASN A 94 5.50 2.05 7.89
CA ASN A 94 6.09 3.34 8.19
C ASN A 94 4.98 4.38 8.40
N PRO A 95 4.72 4.81 9.65
CA PRO A 95 3.66 5.76 9.95
C PRO A 95 4.03 7.22 9.66
N GLY A 96 5.30 7.54 9.34
CA GLY A 96 5.76 8.93 9.16
C GLY A 96 6.03 9.70 10.45
N ILE A 97 5.56 9.19 11.59
CA ILE A 97 5.69 9.84 12.89
C ILE A 97 6.72 9.11 13.76
N ARG A 98 7.15 9.76 14.84
CA ARG A 98 7.98 9.10 15.85
C ARG A 98 7.12 8.13 16.66
N LEU A 99 7.49 6.85 16.60
CA LEU A 99 6.87 5.82 17.41
C LEU A 99 7.18 6.03 18.90
N GLY A 100 6.20 5.72 19.75
CA GLY A 100 6.44 5.56 21.18
C GLY A 100 7.45 4.43 21.48
N PRO A 101 7.92 4.30 22.73
CA PRO A 101 8.83 3.23 23.09
C PRO A 101 8.20 1.85 22.86
N PRO A 102 9.01 0.80 22.61
CA PRO A 102 8.52 -0.56 22.56
C PRO A 102 7.86 -0.94 23.90
N ASN A 103 6.76 -1.69 23.84
CA ASN A 103 5.96 -2.09 25.00
C ASN A 103 5.83 -3.61 25.13
N ARG A 104 6.59 -4.37 24.33
CA ARG A 104 6.57 -5.83 24.32
C ARG A 104 7.96 -6.38 24.00
N PRO A 105 8.46 -7.41 24.71
CA PRO A 105 9.66 -8.13 24.28
C PRO A 105 9.30 -9.09 23.14
N GLY A 106 10.12 -9.12 22.10
CA GLY A 106 10.06 -10.14 21.07
C GLY A 106 10.60 -11.47 21.55
N PHE A 107 10.30 -12.54 20.81
CA PHE A 107 10.68 -13.91 21.17
C PHE A 107 12.20 -14.09 21.37
N TRP A 108 13.04 -13.33 20.66
CA TRP A 108 14.50 -13.35 20.78
C TRP A 108 15.05 -12.10 21.49
N GLY A 109 14.21 -11.41 22.27
CA GLY A 109 14.59 -10.20 23.02
C GLY A 109 14.63 -8.91 22.19
N GLN A 110 14.29 -8.97 20.90
CA GLN A 110 14.17 -7.76 20.09
C GLN A 110 13.01 -6.86 20.60
N PRO A 111 13.16 -5.53 20.57
CA PRO A 111 12.09 -4.64 20.99
C PRO A 111 10.90 -4.74 20.03
N GLN A 112 9.69 -4.91 20.57
CA GLN A 112 8.45 -4.92 19.80
C GLN A 112 7.47 -3.86 20.30
N MET A 113 6.64 -3.39 19.38
CA MET A 113 5.44 -2.64 19.70
C MET A 113 4.22 -3.54 19.47
N GLU A 114 3.36 -3.62 20.47
CA GLU A 114 2.03 -4.17 20.29
C GLU A 114 1.17 -3.15 19.54
N VAL A 115 0.66 -3.58 18.39
CA VAL A 115 -0.28 -2.82 17.56
C VAL A 115 -1.61 -3.53 17.53
N MET A 116 -2.70 -2.77 17.49
CA MET A 116 -4.01 -3.33 17.15
C MET A 116 -4.22 -3.18 15.66
N VAL A 117 -4.52 -4.28 15.00
CA VAL A 117 -4.83 -4.32 13.58
C VAL A 117 -6.29 -4.68 13.43
N ARG A 118 -7.01 -3.95 12.57
CA ARG A 118 -8.33 -4.33 12.09
C ARG A 118 -8.21 -4.80 10.66
N VAL A 119 -8.66 -6.02 10.39
CA VAL A 119 -8.77 -6.61 9.05
C VAL A 119 -10.25 -6.87 8.80
N ASP A 120 -10.83 -6.13 7.86
CA ASP A 120 -12.27 -6.14 7.58
C ASP A 120 -13.12 -5.98 8.86
N ASP A 121 -13.82 -7.02 9.29
CA ASP A 121 -14.70 -7.04 10.47
C ASP A 121 -14.06 -7.68 11.72
N THR A 122 -12.75 -7.92 11.68
CA THR A 122 -12.00 -8.54 12.79
C THR A 122 -10.89 -7.64 13.28
N HIS A 123 -10.57 -7.72 14.57
CA HIS A 123 -9.42 -7.04 15.15
C HIS A 123 -8.54 -8.02 15.93
N SER A 124 -7.24 -7.77 15.94
CA SER A 124 -6.24 -8.59 16.61
C SER A 124 -5.05 -7.74 17.07
N TYR A 125 -4.30 -8.24 18.04
CA TYR A 125 -3.08 -7.59 18.52
C TYR A 125 -1.85 -8.31 17.98
N HIS A 126 -0.87 -7.55 17.49
CA HIS A 126 0.35 -8.08 16.91
C HIS A 126 1.58 -7.44 17.53
N GLY A 127 2.60 -8.24 17.80
CA GLY A 127 3.92 -7.75 18.21
C GLY A 127 4.79 -7.53 16.99
N TRP A 128 4.89 -6.29 16.52
CA TRP A 128 5.75 -5.93 15.39
C TRP A 128 7.10 -5.41 15.89
N ASN A 129 8.18 -5.77 15.20
CA ASN A 129 9.52 -5.36 15.62
C ASN A 129 9.66 -3.84 15.49
N TRP A 130 10.07 -3.20 16.57
CA TRP A 130 10.21 -1.76 16.65
C TRP A 130 11.59 -1.35 16.13
N ILE A 131 11.64 -0.69 14.98
CA ILE A 131 12.92 -0.35 14.34
C ILE A 131 13.24 1.12 14.55
N ARG A 132 14.12 1.36 15.52
CA ARG A 132 14.74 2.67 15.81
C ARG A 132 13.74 3.83 15.83
N ASN A 133 12.57 3.66 16.46
CA ASN A 133 11.48 4.64 16.54
C ASN A 133 10.83 5.14 15.23
N ARG A 134 11.17 4.56 14.07
CA ARG A 134 10.73 5.07 12.76
C ARG A 134 9.67 4.23 12.08
N PHE A 135 9.79 2.91 12.15
CA PHE A 135 8.85 2.00 11.49
C PHE A 135 8.73 0.69 12.28
N LEU A 136 7.70 -0.07 11.94
CA LEU A 136 7.42 -1.37 12.52
C LEU A 136 7.57 -2.45 11.46
N SER A 137 8.40 -3.45 11.73
CA SER A 137 8.51 -4.61 10.84
C SER A 137 7.42 -5.62 11.20
N MET A 138 6.54 -5.85 10.23
CA MET A 138 5.33 -6.64 10.37
C MET A 138 5.65 -8.13 10.33
N ASP A 139 4.88 -8.92 11.06
CA ASP A 139 4.94 -10.37 10.92
C ASP A 139 4.31 -10.82 9.59
N LYS A 140 4.80 -11.94 9.06
CA LYS A 140 4.33 -12.50 7.78
C LYS A 140 2.83 -12.85 7.81
N GLY A 141 2.28 -13.20 8.97
CA GLY A 141 0.86 -13.54 9.12
C GLY A 141 -0.02 -12.34 8.81
N THR A 142 0.29 -11.20 9.42
CA THR A 142 -0.44 -9.97 9.19
C THR A 142 -0.30 -9.48 7.75
N THR A 143 0.86 -9.63 7.12
CA THR A 143 1.03 -9.30 5.69
C THR A 143 0.11 -10.17 4.81
N ARG A 144 -0.05 -11.46 5.12
CA ARG A 144 -0.95 -12.35 4.38
C ARG A 144 -2.42 -11.98 4.58
N GLU A 145 -2.79 -11.42 5.72
CA GLU A 145 -4.13 -10.91 5.98
C GLU A 145 -4.36 -9.60 5.21
N LEU A 146 -3.41 -8.67 5.27
CA LEU A 146 -3.43 -7.39 4.53
C LEU A 146 -3.72 -7.57 3.03
N ILE A 147 -2.97 -8.46 2.36
CA ILE A 147 -3.10 -8.62 0.90
C ILE A 147 -4.46 -9.22 0.48
N GLY A 148 -5.18 -9.85 1.40
CA GLY A 148 -6.52 -10.40 1.16
C GLY A 148 -7.67 -9.52 1.66
N ALA A 149 -7.37 -8.38 2.26
CA ALA A 149 -8.36 -7.55 2.96
C ALA A 149 -9.01 -6.50 2.06
N HIS A 150 -10.22 -6.08 2.44
CA HIS A 150 -10.86 -4.90 1.87
C HIS A 150 -10.56 -3.64 2.68
N ILE A 151 -10.51 -3.78 4.01
CA ILE A 151 -10.19 -2.72 4.96
C ILE A 151 -9.06 -3.21 5.85
N PHE A 152 -8.05 -2.36 6.02
CA PHE A 152 -6.96 -2.62 6.95
C PHE A 152 -6.67 -1.37 7.77
N LYS A 153 -6.77 -1.45 9.09
CA LYS A 153 -6.45 -0.32 9.99
C LYS A 153 -5.37 -0.72 10.98
N VAL A 154 -4.45 0.19 11.26
CA VAL A 154 -3.39 -0.01 12.24
C VAL A 154 -3.49 1.07 13.29
N GLN A 155 -3.79 0.67 14.53
CA GLN A 155 -3.65 1.54 15.68
C GLN A 155 -2.25 1.37 16.27
N ILE A 156 -1.52 2.48 16.35
CA ILE A 156 -0.18 2.55 16.94
C ILE A 156 -0.15 3.47 18.14
N ARG A 157 0.87 3.29 18.99
CA ARG A 157 1.21 4.25 20.04
C ARG A 157 2.22 5.27 19.49
N GLY A 158 1.73 6.45 19.14
CA GLY A 158 2.57 7.63 18.92
C GLY A 158 3.05 8.22 20.24
N ARG A 159 3.91 9.25 20.17
CA ARG A 159 4.41 9.95 21.36
C ARG A 159 3.30 10.69 22.11
N ASN A 160 2.32 11.20 21.38
CA ASN A 160 1.22 12.02 21.91
C ASN A 160 -0.07 11.22 22.16
N GLY A 161 0.01 9.89 22.18
CA GLY A 161 -1.11 8.99 22.35
C GLY A 161 -1.37 8.10 21.13
N PRO A 162 -2.47 7.33 21.15
CA PRO A 162 -2.81 6.42 20.06
C PRO A 162 -3.22 7.15 18.78
N GLU A 163 -2.78 6.62 17.64
CA GLU A 163 -3.17 7.10 16.31
C GLU A 163 -3.55 5.92 15.41
N ILE A 164 -4.42 6.16 14.42
CA ILE A 164 -4.95 5.13 13.53
C ILE A 164 -4.62 5.50 12.08
N ALA A 165 -3.87 4.63 11.41
CA ALA A 165 -3.70 4.65 9.96
C ALA A 165 -4.72 3.72 9.31
N GLU A 166 -5.41 4.22 8.28
CA GLU A 166 -6.43 3.50 7.52
C GLU A 166 -5.93 3.20 6.11
N PHE A 167 -6.21 2.00 5.63
CA PHE A 167 -5.80 1.52 4.33
C PHE A 167 -6.96 0.80 3.63
N SER A 168 -6.96 0.90 2.30
CA SER A 168 -7.89 0.22 1.39
C SER A 168 -7.11 -0.77 0.50
N PRO A 169 -6.82 -1.99 0.96
CA PRO A 169 -5.97 -2.94 0.22
C PRO A 169 -6.66 -3.61 -0.96
N ALA A 170 -7.99 -3.50 -1.06
CA ALA A 170 -8.77 -4.14 -2.12
C ALA A 170 -8.25 -3.79 -3.52
N GLY A 171 -8.36 -4.77 -4.43
CA GLY A 171 -8.00 -4.62 -5.84
C GLY A 171 -6.55 -5.00 -6.18
N LEU A 172 -5.73 -5.40 -5.20
CA LEU A 172 -4.41 -5.97 -5.45
C LEU A 172 -4.50 -7.20 -6.35
N ASP A 173 -3.65 -7.24 -7.38
CA ASP A 173 -3.47 -8.40 -8.25
C ASP A 173 -2.66 -9.49 -7.52
N LEU A 174 -3.38 -10.46 -6.95
CA LEU A 174 -2.78 -11.57 -6.22
C LEU A 174 -1.94 -12.50 -7.10
N ALA A 175 -2.14 -12.51 -8.42
CA ALA A 175 -1.30 -13.29 -9.33
C ALA A 175 0.11 -12.68 -9.41
N ARG A 176 0.21 -11.34 -9.47
CA ARG A 176 1.50 -10.63 -9.38
C ARG A 176 2.20 -10.89 -8.06
N VAL A 177 1.48 -10.81 -6.95
CA VAL A 177 2.05 -11.12 -5.62
C VAL A 177 2.54 -12.57 -5.55
N LYS A 178 1.76 -13.53 -6.05
CA LYS A 178 2.17 -14.93 -6.07
C LYS A 178 3.42 -15.15 -6.92
N GLN A 179 3.52 -14.50 -8.07
CA GLN A 179 4.67 -14.58 -8.97
C GLN A 179 5.93 -13.96 -8.35
N ALA A 180 5.81 -12.77 -7.75
CA ALA A 180 6.95 -12.02 -7.22
C ALA A 180 7.43 -12.52 -5.85
N CYS A 181 6.53 -13.08 -5.04
CA CYS A 181 6.78 -13.31 -3.61
C CYS A 181 6.50 -14.73 -3.13
N ASP A 182 5.86 -15.57 -3.94
CA ASP A 182 5.32 -16.86 -3.50
C ASP A 182 4.39 -16.72 -2.27
N LEU A 183 3.73 -15.56 -2.14
CA LEU A 183 2.86 -15.22 -1.02
C LEU A 183 1.40 -15.40 -1.42
N THR A 184 0.58 -15.87 -0.48
CA THR A 184 -0.87 -16.07 -0.68
C THR A 184 -1.64 -15.43 0.47
N PRO A 185 -2.87 -14.94 0.25
CA PRO A 185 -3.67 -14.39 1.32
C PRO A 185 -3.99 -15.44 2.38
N LYS A 186 -4.23 -14.98 3.60
CA LYS A 186 -4.75 -15.77 4.72
C LYS A 186 -6.01 -15.06 5.23
N ARG A 187 -7.04 -15.82 5.61
CA ARG A 187 -8.18 -15.23 6.33
C ARG A 187 -7.71 -14.74 7.71
N PRO A 188 -8.24 -13.63 8.21
CA PRO A 188 -7.97 -13.21 9.58
C PRO A 188 -8.41 -14.30 10.56
N SER A 189 -7.55 -14.65 11.52
CA SER A 189 -7.94 -15.53 12.63
C SER A 189 -8.58 -14.69 13.73
N LYS A 190 -9.71 -15.18 14.25
CA LYS A 190 -10.26 -14.72 15.52
C LYS A 190 -9.54 -15.52 16.61
N ASP A 191 -8.42 -15.01 17.08
CA ASP A 191 -7.74 -15.56 18.26
C ASP A 191 -8.24 -14.86 19.52
#